data_AF-A0A8S8XLN1-F1
#
_entry.id   AF-A0A8S8XLN1-F1
#
_cell.length_a   1.000
_cell.length_b   1.000
_cell.length_c   1.000
_cell.angle_alpha   90.00
_cell.angle_beta   90.00
_cell.angle_gamma   90.00
#
_symmetry.space_group_name_H-M   'P 1'
#
loop_
_entity.id
_entity.type
_entity.pdbx_description
1 polymer ?
#
loop_
_entity_poly.entity_id
_entity_poly.type
_entity_poly.pdbx_seq_one_letter_code
_entity_poly.pdbx_strand_id
1 'polypeptide(L)'
;MPVWSDQPRDDPVPCRKGDEGLFEVTIRDGRARLGKLHTAHGILDTPTLLPVINPNIRTIEPREMWDKYGIGALITNSYIIWKHQQLKDKAQADGVHSLLDYPGVIMTDSGTFQSYVYGDVEVGVEEIVDFQRSIGVDIATMLDVFSRPDMKHSEVASAVNETLERSQISIETAQEVMLNGPIQGGLFPDLRQKSATEMGKFDFSVHPIGGIVPVMEQHRYREYAKIMLSTIPYLPSNRPVHMFGCGHPMLFPMSIALGADLFDSAAYALFARDGRILTPWGTEKLEETP
;
A
#
# COMPACT_ATOMS: atom_id res chain seq x y z
N MET A 1 -2.74 -12.80 20.71
CA MET A 1 -3.65 -12.09 21.64
C MET A 1 -4.97 -11.86 20.91
N PRO A 2 -6.13 -11.80 21.58
CA PRO A 2 -7.32 -11.32 20.91
C PRO A 2 -7.00 -9.92 20.35
N VAL A 3 -7.21 -9.76 19.05
CA VAL A 3 -6.98 -8.50 18.33
C VAL A 3 -7.94 -7.40 18.82
N TRP A 4 -9.05 -7.82 19.46
CA TRP A 4 -10.05 -6.97 20.06
C TRP A 4 -9.72 -6.64 21.53
N SER A 5 -9.70 -5.36 21.87
CA SER A 5 -9.58 -4.85 23.24
C SER A 5 -10.56 -3.68 23.46
N ASP A 6 -11.17 -3.61 24.65
CA ASP A 6 -11.92 -2.42 25.08
C ASP A 6 -11.04 -1.45 25.90
N GLN A 7 -9.78 -1.81 26.13
CA GLN A 7 -8.77 -0.97 26.81
C GLN A 7 -7.84 -0.32 25.79
N PRO A 8 -7.34 0.91 26.06
CA PRO A 8 -6.32 1.56 25.23
C PRO A 8 -5.09 0.68 25.04
N ARG A 9 -4.46 0.76 23.87
CA ARG A 9 -3.23 0.03 23.55
C ARG A 9 -2.05 0.98 23.69
N ASP A 10 -1.01 0.56 24.41
CA ASP A 10 0.23 1.33 24.52
C ASP A 10 0.77 1.71 23.14
N ASP A 11 1.28 2.94 23.00
CA ASP A 11 1.92 3.40 21.77
C ASP A 11 3.13 2.50 21.41
N PRO A 12 3.46 2.34 20.11
CA PRO A 12 4.51 1.43 19.69
C PRO A 12 5.90 1.91 20.10
N VAL A 13 6.79 0.94 20.31
CA VAL A 13 8.22 1.22 20.48
C VAL A 13 8.88 1.26 19.10
N PRO A 14 9.58 2.36 18.73
CA PRO A 14 10.35 2.46 17.49
C PRO A 14 11.37 1.33 17.33
N CYS A 15 11.75 1.03 16.09
CA CYS A 15 12.88 0.14 15.87
C CYS A 15 14.21 0.75 16.35
N ARG A 16 15.28 -0.04 16.38
CA ARG A 16 16.60 0.48 16.73
C ARG A 16 17.06 1.44 15.63
N LYS A 17 17.82 2.46 16.02
CA LYS A 17 18.44 3.39 15.07
C LYS A 17 19.30 2.60 14.07
N GLY A 18 19.03 2.81 12.78
CA GLY A 18 19.71 2.11 11.68
C GLY A 18 19.03 0.82 11.20
N ASP A 19 17.98 0.34 11.89
CA ASP A 19 17.16 -0.78 11.42
C ASP A 19 15.99 -0.32 10.55
N GLU A 20 15.75 0.98 10.38
CA GLU A 20 14.64 1.51 9.57
C GLU A 20 14.71 0.96 8.12
N GLY A 21 13.61 0.38 7.65
CA GLY A 21 13.54 -0.29 6.35
C GLY A 21 14.04 -1.74 6.33
N LEU A 22 14.61 -2.25 7.44
CA LEU A 22 14.98 -3.66 7.55
C LEU A 22 13.73 -4.54 7.54
N PHE A 23 13.74 -5.57 6.70
CA PHE A 23 12.73 -6.62 6.68
C PHE A 23 13.33 -7.98 7.06
N GLU A 24 12.93 -8.49 8.22
CA GLU A 24 13.31 -9.82 8.72
C GLU A 24 12.23 -10.84 8.33
N VAL A 25 12.65 -12.01 7.83
CA VAL A 25 11.75 -13.18 7.68
C VAL A 25 11.97 -14.11 8.85
N THR A 26 10.91 -14.35 9.62
CA THR A 26 10.96 -15.17 10.84
C THR A 26 10.57 -16.63 10.59
N ILE A 27 9.53 -16.85 9.77
CA ILE A 27 9.00 -18.19 9.43
C ILE A 27 8.61 -18.19 7.95
N ARG A 28 8.72 -19.34 7.29
CA ARG A 28 8.32 -19.53 5.89
C ARG A 28 7.59 -20.86 5.69
N ASP A 29 6.58 -20.84 4.83
CA ASP A 29 5.95 -22.02 4.24
C ASP A 29 5.78 -21.79 2.73
N GLY A 30 6.52 -22.53 1.90
CA GLY A 30 6.63 -22.25 0.47
C GLY A 30 7.14 -20.83 0.21
N ARG A 31 6.32 -19.98 -0.46
CA ARG A 31 6.60 -18.54 -0.65
C ARG A 31 5.99 -17.65 0.43
N ALA A 32 5.03 -18.16 1.20
CA ALA A 32 4.44 -17.43 2.31
C ALA A 32 5.48 -17.21 3.40
N ARG A 33 5.50 -16.02 3.99
CA ARG A 33 6.46 -15.65 5.02
C ARG A 33 5.78 -14.84 6.11
N LEU A 34 6.15 -15.16 7.35
CA LEU A 34 5.95 -14.25 8.48
C LEU A 34 7.19 -13.37 8.57
N GLY A 35 7.00 -12.06 8.59
CA GLY A 35 8.10 -11.13 8.61
C GLY A 35 7.87 -9.95 9.54
N LYS A 36 8.91 -9.13 9.68
CA LYS A 36 8.94 -7.93 10.51
C LYS A 36 9.58 -6.81 9.72
N LEU A 37 8.82 -5.77 9.44
CA LEU A 37 9.30 -4.54 8.82
C LEU A 37 9.57 -3.51 9.92
N HIS A 38 10.81 -3.06 10.02
CA HIS A 38 11.26 -2.13 11.04
C HIS A 38 11.01 -0.69 10.59
N THR A 39 10.26 0.08 11.37
CA THR A 39 9.89 1.48 11.07
C THR A 39 10.07 2.39 12.28
N ALA A 40 10.04 3.70 12.04
CA ALA A 40 10.14 4.72 13.08
C ALA A 40 8.97 4.65 14.08
N HIS A 41 7.77 4.26 13.62
CA HIS A 41 6.57 4.14 14.47
C HIS A 41 6.17 2.68 14.76
N GLY A 42 7.17 1.82 14.89
CA GLY A 42 7.01 0.45 15.39
C GLY A 42 7.50 -0.63 14.44
N ILE A 43 7.48 -1.87 14.92
CA ILE A 43 7.74 -3.05 14.09
C ILE A 43 6.41 -3.53 13.52
N LEU A 44 6.32 -3.60 12.21
CA LEU A 44 5.13 -4.08 11.50
C LEU A 44 5.29 -5.57 11.16
N ASP A 45 4.49 -6.42 11.81
CA ASP A 45 4.43 -7.84 11.49
C ASP A 45 3.72 -8.06 10.13
N THR A 46 4.23 -9.00 9.32
CA THR A 46 3.63 -9.41 8.04
C THR A 46 3.25 -10.91 8.07
N PRO A 47 2.21 -11.35 7.34
CA PRO A 47 1.36 -10.56 6.46
C PRO A 47 0.36 -9.67 7.22
N THR A 48 0.08 -8.47 6.70
CA THR A 48 -0.84 -7.53 7.36
C THR A 48 -1.65 -6.69 6.38
N LEU A 49 -2.81 -6.23 6.82
CA LEU A 49 -3.72 -5.37 6.10
C LEU A 49 -3.63 -3.94 6.65
N LEU A 50 -3.50 -2.96 5.75
CA LEU A 50 -3.50 -1.54 6.03
C LEU A 50 -4.87 -0.96 5.63
N PRO A 51 -5.76 -0.63 6.59
CA PRO A 51 -6.97 0.10 6.28
C PRO A 51 -6.66 1.43 5.58
N VAL A 52 -7.35 1.69 4.47
CA VAL A 52 -7.28 2.98 3.78
C VAL A 52 -8.11 3.99 4.56
N ILE A 53 -7.48 5.11 4.91
CA ILE A 53 -8.12 6.25 5.56
C ILE A 53 -8.26 7.38 4.55
N ASN A 54 -9.50 7.86 4.37
CA ASN A 54 -9.73 9.16 3.76
C ASN A 54 -9.78 10.21 4.87
N PRO A 55 -8.83 11.16 4.95
CA PRO A 55 -8.80 12.15 6.03
C PRO A 55 -10.07 13.01 6.12
N ASN A 56 -10.80 13.17 5.01
CA ASN A 56 -12.05 13.92 4.96
C ASN A 56 -13.27 13.10 5.43
N ILE A 57 -13.21 11.77 5.39
CA ILE A 57 -14.34 10.90 5.73
C ILE A 57 -13.85 9.68 6.50
N ARG A 58 -13.83 9.80 7.83
CA ARG A 58 -13.39 8.74 8.75
C ARG A 58 -14.57 7.89 9.17
N THR A 59 -14.71 6.71 8.55
CA THR A 59 -15.76 5.74 8.90
C THR A 59 -15.52 5.13 10.29
N ILE A 60 -14.25 4.87 10.60
CA ILE A 60 -13.74 4.44 11.89
C ILE A 60 -12.58 5.37 12.19
N GLU A 61 -12.49 5.89 13.41
CA GLU A 61 -11.38 6.78 13.78
C GLU A 61 -10.05 6.00 13.83
N PRO A 62 -8.94 6.56 13.30
CA PRO A 62 -7.64 5.89 13.32
C PRO A 62 -7.19 5.44 14.71
N ARG A 63 -7.36 6.30 15.74
CA ARG A 63 -7.06 5.96 17.14
C ARG A 63 -7.81 4.70 17.60
N GLU A 64 -9.08 4.57 17.23
CA GLU A 64 -9.88 3.38 17.54
C GLU A 64 -9.31 2.12 16.87
N MET A 65 -8.79 2.23 15.64
CA MET A 65 -8.15 1.09 14.97
C MET A 65 -6.92 0.57 15.70
N TRP A 66 -6.14 1.48 16.29
CA TRP A 66 -5.00 1.13 17.12
C TRP A 66 -5.44 0.46 18.43
N ASP A 67 -6.29 1.15 19.19
CA ASP A 67 -6.66 0.78 20.56
C ASP A 67 -7.48 -0.51 20.59
N LYS A 68 -8.49 -0.60 19.72
CA LYS A 68 -9.47 -1.68 19.78
C LYS A 68 -9.19 -2.82 18.83
N TYR A 69 -8.70 -2.54 17.63
CA TYR A 69 -8.61 -3.54 16.56
C TYR A 69 -7.18 -4.01 16.29
N GLY A 70 -6.20 -3.56 17.10
CA GLY A 70 -4.82 -4.01 17.00
C GLY A 70 -4.15 -3.71 15.65
N ILE A 71 -4.73 -2.82 14.83
CA ILE A 71 -4.19 -2.45 13.52
C ILE A 71 -2.84 -1.76 13.75
N GLY A 72 -1.79 -2.29 13.13
CA GLY A 72 -0.42 -1.80 13.31
C GLY A 72 -0.02 -0.72 12.30
N ALA A 73 -0.73 -0.65 11.17
CA ALA A 73 -0.40 0.25 10.07
C ALA A 73 -1.67 0.71 9.33
N LEU A 74 -1.63 1.95 8.84
CA LEU A 74 -2.67 2.54 7.99
C LEU A 74 -2.06 3.00 6.67
N ILE A 75 -2.90 3.14 5.65
CA ILE A 75 -2.54 3.87 4.44
C ILE A 75 -3.49 5.04 4.24
N THR A 76 -2.96 6.20 3.86
CA THR A 76 -3.76 7.37 3.45
C THR A 76 -3.30 7.87 2.09
N ASN A 77 -4.01 8.84 1.51
CA ASN A 77 -3.65 9.39 0.22
C ASN A 77 -3.03 10.78 0.37
N SER A 78 -1.73 10.87 0.07
CA SER A 78 -0.98 12.12 0.20
C SER A 78 -1.48 13.21 -0.74
N TYR A 79 -1.95 12.87 -1.94
CA TYR A 79 -2.52 13.82 -2.89
C TYR A 79 -3.81 14.46 -2.35
N ILE A 80 -4.66 13.70 -1.66
CA ILE A 80 -5.84 14.27 -0.98
C ILE A 80 -5.41 15.29 0.08
N ILE A 81 -4.40 14.97 0.89
CA ILE A 81 -3.89 15.89 1.92
C ILE A 81 -3.31 17.15 1.26
N TRP A 82 -2.48 16.99 0.22
CA TRP A 82 -1.85 18.08 -0.52
C TRP A 82 -2.87 19.02 -1.18
N LYS A 83 -3.97 18.48 -1.73
CA LYS A 83 -4.98 19.27 -2.44
C LYS A 83 -5.89 20.09 -1.52
N HIS A 84 -6.08 19.66 -0.27
CA HIS A 84 -6.98 20.34 0.68
C HIS A 84 -6.16 21.19 1.65
N GLN A 85 -6.21 22.52 1.47
CA GLN A 85 -5.36 23.47 2.21
C GLN A 85 -5.36 23.24 3.73
N GLN A 86 -6.52 23.03 4.35
CA GLN A 86 -6.61 22.81 5.80
C GLN A 86 -5.89 21.52 6.25
N LEU A 87 -5.98 20.45 5.45
CA LEU A 87 -5.28 19.19 5.73
C LEU A 87 -3.78 19.37 5.53
N LYS A 88 -3.39 20.04 4.43
CA LYS A 88 -2.00 20.34 4.10
C LYS A 88 -1.33 21.15 5.21
N ASP A 89 -1.94 22.26 5.62
CA ASP A 89 -1.40 23.15 6.66
C ASP A 89 -1.21 22.41 7.98
N LYS A 90 -2.22 21.64 8.41
CA LYS A 90 -2.13 20.85 9.64
C LYS A 90 -1.08 19.75 9.54
N ALA A 91 -1.00 19.03 8.42
CA ALA A 91 -0.01 17.98 8.23
C ALA A 91 1.42 18.51 8.19
N GLN A 92 1.64 19.70 7.61
CA GLN A 92 2.96 20.35 7.57
C GLN A 92 3.34 20.97 8.91
N ALA A 93 2.37 21.45 9.70
CA ALA A 93 2.62 22.01 11.01
C ALA A 93 2.90 20.93 12.07
N ASP A 94 2.06 19.89 12.11
CA ASP A 94 2.01 18.93 13.21
C ASP A 94 2.38 17.49 12.82
N GLY A 95 2.56 17.21 11.53
CA GLY A 95 2.82 15.87 11.01
C GLY A 95 1.55 15.03 10.77
N VAL A 96 1.69 13.98 9.96
CA VAL A 96 0.57 13.11 9.55
C VAL A 96 0.02 12.27 10.70
N HIS A 97 0.87 11.87 11.66
CA HIS A 97 0.45 11.13 12.87
C HIS A 97 -0.48 11.98 13.75
N SER A 98 -0.16 13.27 13.94
CA SER A 98 -1.04 14.21 14.65
C SER A 98 -2.31 14.53 13.86
N LEU A 99 -2.22 14.63 12.53
CA LEU A 99 -3.38 14.82 11.67
C LEU A 99 -4.40 13.68 11.86
N LEU A 100 -3.94 12.44 11.86
CA LEU A 100 -4.79 11.25 11.95
C LEU A 100 -5.10 10.81 13.37
N ASP A 101 -4.36 11.30 14.38
CA ASP A 101 -4.34 10.75 15.74
C ASP A 101 -4.06 9.25 15.72
N TYR A 102 -2.90 8.88 15.16
CA TYR A 102 -2.51 7.48 15.02
C TYR A 102 -1.04 7.25 15.36
N PRO A 103 -0.72 6.36 16.31
CA PRO A 103 0.64 6.20 16.81
C PRO A 103 1.45 5.14 16.04
N GLY A 104 0.78 4.26 15.27
CA GLY A 104 1.41 3.22 14.47
C GLY A 104 1.88 3.71 13.10
N VAL A 105 2.29 2.76 12.25
CA VAL A 105 2.88 3.06 10.94
C VAL A 105 1.88 3.73 9.99
N ILE A 106 2.29 4.82 9.35
CA ILE A 106 1.51 5.51 8.31
C ILE A 106 2.22 5.41 6.97
N MET A 107 1.60 4.66 6.06
CA MET A 107 1.96 4.64 4.65
C MET A 107 1.13 5.67 3.87
N THR A 108 1.68 6.24 2.80
CA THR A 108 0.92 7.07 1.88
C THR A 108 0.96 6.55 0.45
N ASP A 109 -0.19 6.60 -0.22
CA ASP A 109 -0.28 6.54 -1.68
C ASP A 109 0.05 7.93 -2.28
N SER A 110 0.63 7.94 -3.49
CA SER A 110 1.04 9.13 -4.25
C SER A 110 -0.12 9.77 -5.04
N GLY A 111 -1.28 9.12 -5.13
CA GLY A 111 -2.45 9.66 -5.83
C GLY A 111 -2.64 9.14 -7.26
N THR A 112 -1.84 8.16 -7.69
CA THR A 112 -1.89 7.56 -9.03
C THR A 112 -3.28 7.02 -9.37
N PHE A 113 -4.00 6.44 -8.40
CA PHE A 113 -5.37 5.97 -8.60
C PHE A 113 -6.36 7.12 -8.83
N GLN A 114 -6.19 8.26 -8.16
CA GLN A 114 -7.02 9.44 -8.35
C GLN A 114 -6.75 10.10 -9.70
N SER A 115 -5.51 10.06 -10.20
CA SER A 115 -5.22 10.44 -11.61
C SER A 115 -6.09 9.63 -12.57
N TYR A 116 -6.26 8.34 -12.31
CA TYR A 116 -7.09 7.47 -13.13
C TYR A 116 -8.59 7.80 -13.01
N VAL A 117 -9.11 7.98 -11.79
CA VAL A 117 -10.54 8.22 -11.58
C VAL A 117 -10.97 9.63 -12.00
N TYR A 118 -10.12 10.64 -11.77
CA TYR A 118 -10.49 12.06 -11.89
C TYR A 118 -9.74 12.81 -13.00
N GLY A 119 -8.78 12.18 -13.67
CA GLY A 119 -8.25 12.64 -14.96
C GLY A 119 -7.03 13.56 -14.91
N ASP A 120 -6.62 14.10 -13.76
CA ASP A 120 -5.35 14.84 -13.66
C ASP A 120 -4.78 14.84 -12.24
N VAL A 121 -3.47 14.59 -12.15
CA VAL A 121 -2.66 14.82 -10.95
C VAL A 121 -1.75 16.00 -11.25
N GLU A 122 -2.03 17.13 -10.61
CA GLU A 122 -1.32 18.40 -10.82
C GLU A 122 0.03 18.48 -10.08
N VAL A 123 0.40 17.45 -9.30
CA VAL A 123 1.61 17.45 -8.48
C VAL A 123 2.77 16.75 -9.21
N GLY A 124 3.95 17.36 -9.16
CA GLY A 124 5.17 16.80 -9.74
C GLY A 124 5.70 15.57 -8.99
N VAL A 125 6.57 14.79 -9.64
CA VAL A 125 7.20 13.58 -9.07
C VAL A 125 8.00 13.91 -7.80
N GLU A 126 8.87 14.91 -7.86
CA GLU A 126 9.64 15.39 -6.70
C GLU A 126 8.72 16.00 -5.65
N GLU A 127 7.75 16.82 -6.09
CA GLU A 127 6.88 17.56 -5.19
C GLU A 127 6.04 16.65 -4.29
N ILE A 128 5.49 15.54 -4.81
CA ILE A 128 4.68 14.63 -4.00
C ILE A 128 5.52 13.82 -3.03
N VAL A 129 6.74 13.43 -3.41
CA VAL A 129 7.64 12.69 -2.51
C VAL A 129 8.18 13.62 -1.42
N ASP A 130 8.58 14.83 -1.78
CA ASP A 130 9.00 15.86 -0.81
C ASP A 130 7.86 16.20 0.15
N PHE A 131 6.63 16.32 -0.36
CA PHE A 131 5.47 16.56 0.48
C PHE A 131 5.25 15.44 1.50
N GLN A 132 5.26 14.17 1.06
CA GLN A 132 5.15 13.01 1.95
C GLN A 132 6.23 13.01 3.03
N ARG A 133 7.48 13.29 2.65
CA ARG A 133 8.59 13.47 3.60
C ARG A 133 8.33 14.60 4.58
N SER A 134 7.88 15.76 4.10
CA SER A 134 7.66 16.97 4.92
C SER A 134 6.59 16.79 6.00
N ILE A 135 5.60 15.92 5.76
CA ILE A 135 4.54 15.62 6.73
C ILE A 135 4.89 14.42 7.64
N GLY A 136 6.10 13.86 7.51
CA GLY A 136 6.61 12.81 8.39
C GLY A 136 5.89 11.46 8.27
N VAL A 137 5.66 10.99 7.04
CA VAL A 137 5.17 9.61 6.83
C VAL A 137 6.26 8.58 7.14
N ASP A 138 5.87 7.37 7.53
CA ASP A 138 6.82 6.26 7.69
C ASP A 138 7.22 5.68 6.33
N ILE A 139 6.25 5.48 5.44
CA ILE A 139 6.45 4.87 4.13
C ILE A 139 5.76 5.72 3.06
N ALA A 140 6.57 6.46 2.29
CA ALA A 140 6.10 7.22 1.14
C ALA A 140 5.91 6.30 -0.08
N THR A 141 5.23 6.81 -1.11
CA THR A 141 5.12 6.16 -2.42
C THR A 141 5.55 7.13 -3.52
N MET A 142 6.36 6.64 -4.46
CA MET A 142 6.71 7.41 -5.66
C MET A 142 5.51 7.56 -6.59
N LEU A 143 5.54 8.55 -7.49
CA LEU A 143 4.49 8.75 -8.48
C LEU A 143 4.70 7.83 -9.69
N ASP A 144 4.10 6.65 -9.67
CA ASP A 144 4.12 5.69 -10.77
C ASP A 144 3.11 6.02 -11.89
N VAL A 145 3.22 5.35 -13.03
CA VAL A 145 2.27 5.50 -14.14
C VAL A 145 1.30 4.33 -14.14
N PHE A 146 0.02 4.63 -13.92
CA PHE A 146 -1.03 3.62 -13.90
C PHE A 146 -1.16 2.92 -15.25
N SER A 147 -1.23 1.59 -15.23
CA SER A 147 -1.55 0.77 -16.41
C SER A 147 -2.90 0.07 -16.25
N ARG A 148 -3.76 0.18 -17.26
CA ARG A 148 -5.09 -0.45 -17.29
C ARG A 148 -5.03 -1.83 -17.96
N PRO A 149 -5.89 -2.79 -17.56
CA PRO A 149 -5.89 -4.12 -18.18
C PRO A 149 -6.28 -4.16 -19.67
N ASP A 150 -6.91 -3.12 -20.20
CA ASP A 150 -7.31 -2.97 -21.61
C ASP A 150 -6.24 -2.30 -22.49
N MET A 151 -5.17 -1.77 -21.89
CA MET A 151 -4.07 -1.12 -22.62
C MET A 151 -3.25 -2.13 -23.42
N LYS A 152 -2.76 -1.67 -24.57
CA LYS A 152 -1.87 -2.43 -25.44
C LYS A 152 -0.51 -2.60 -24.78
N HIS A 153 0.19 -3.66 -25.17
CA HIS A 153 1.54 -3.95 -24.70
C HIS A 153 2.48 -2.73 -24.81
N SER A 154 2.46 -2.01 -25.94
CA SER A 154 3.31 -0.82 -26.13
C SER A 154 3.00 0.34 -25.17
N GLU A 155 1.72 0.54 -24.84
CA GLU A 155 1.28 1.59 -23.91
C GLU A 155 1.71 1.23 -22.48
N VAL A 156 1.55 -0.03 -22.09
CA VAL A 156 2.00 -0.55 -20.80
C VAL A 156 3.53 -0.52 -20.70
N ALA A 157 4.24 -0.84 -21.78
CA ALA A 157 5.70 -0.76 -21.82
C ALA A 157 6.19 0.68 -21.63
N SER A 158 5.49 1.66 -22.20
CA SER A 158 5.77 3.08 -21.97
C SER A 158 5.57 3.46 -20.50
N ALA A 159 4.45 3.05 -19.89
CA ALA A 159 4.18 3.31 -18.47
C ALA A 159 5.23 2.68 -17.54
N VAL A 160 5.70 1.46 -17.86
CA VAL A 160 6.80 0.80 -17.12
C VAL A 160 8.10 1.60 -17.26
N ASN A 161 8.46 2.04 -18.46
CA ASN A 161 9.69 2.81 -18.68
C ASN A 161 9.64 4.17 -17.96
N GLU A 162 8.52 4.88 -18.06
CA GLU A 162 8.35 6.17 -17.40
C GLU A 162 8.37 6.04 -15.86
N THR A 163 7.78 4.97 -15.31
CA THR A 163 7.89 4.67 -13.87
C THR A 163 9.36 4.41 -13.46
N LEU A 164 10.13 3.71 -14.28
CA LEU A 164 11.57 3.48 -14.05
C LEU A 164 12.37 4.80 -14.11
N GLU A 165 12.08 5.66 -15.08
CA GLU A 165 12.73 6.98 -15.22
C GLU A 165 12.49 7.87 -13.99
N ARG A 166 11.31 7.77 -13.36
CA ARG A 166 10.97 8.49 -12.12
C ARG A 166 11.63 7.93 -10.86
N SER A 167 12.23 6.74 -10.92
CA SER A 167 12.68 6.01 -9.72
C SER A 167 13.87 6.68 -9.03
N GLN A 168 14.91 7.05 -9.81
CA GLN A 168 16.13 7.63 -9.24
C GLN A 168 15.85 8.95 -8.52
N ILE A 169 15.13 9.86 -9.17
CA ILE A 169 14.79 11.17 -8.59
C ILE A 169 13.87 11.03 -7.36
N SER A 170 12.96 10.05 -7.37
CA SER A 170 12.08 9.79 -6.22
C SER A 170 12.88 9.29 -5.01
N ILE A 171 13.87 8.40 -5.21
CA ILE A 171 14.76 7.90 -4.16
C ILE A 171 15.59 9.05 -3.57
N GLU A 172 16.20 9.89 -4.43
CA GLU A 172 16.98 11.05 -3.99
C GLU A 172 16.13 12.05 -3.18
N THR A 173 14.87 12.23 -3.57
CA THR A 173 13.93 13.11 -2.88
C THR A 173 13.48 12.53 -1.54
N ALA A 174 13.24 11.22 -1.45
CA ALA A 174 12.79 10.55 -0.22
C ALA A 174 13.83 10.61 0.91
N GLN A 175 15.13 10.68 0.57
CA GLN A 175 16.23 10.66 1.53
C GLN A 175 16.15 9.44 2.46
N GLU A 176 15.94 9.63 3.76
CA GLU A 176 15.89 8.56 4.76
C GLU A 176 14.49 7.94 4.89
N VAL A 177 13.45 8.56 4.32
CA VAL A 177 12.08 8.04 4.39
C VAL A 177 11.96 6.79 3.51
N MET A 178 11.38 5.73 4.06
CA MET A 178 11.12 4.50 3.30
C MET A 178 10.24 4.79 2.11
N LEU A 179 10.57 4.21 0.95
CA LEU A 179 9.87 4.47 -0.29
C LEU A 179 9.35 3.18 -0.91
N ASN A 180 8.05 3.17 -1.22
CA ASN A 180 7.41 2.17 -2.07
C ASN A 180 7.86 2.38 -3.52
N GLY A 181 8.29 1.30 -4.17
CA GLY A 181 8.59 1.24 -5.61
C GLY A 181 7.59 0.34 -6.34
N PRO A 182 6.48 0.89 -6.88
CA PRO A 182 5.42 0.11 -7.51
C PRO A 182 5.88 -0.64 -8.78
N ILE A 183 5.45 -1.89 -8.89
CA ILE A 183 5.67 -2.74 -10.06
C ILE A 183 4.45 -2.65 -10.98
N GLN A 184 4.67 -2.10 -12.16
CA GLN A 184 3.69 -2.01 -13.24
C GLN A 184 3.92 -3.12 -14.28
N GLY A 185 3.10 -3.16 -15.34
CA GLY A 185 3.24 -4.16 -16.41
C GLY A 185 1.93 -4.78 -16.89
N GLY A 186 0.78 -4.27 -16.44
CA GLY A 186 -0.53 -4.72 -16.89
C GLY A 186 -0.71 -6.24 -16.75
N LEU A 187 -1.20 -6.88 -17.81
CA LEU A 187 -1.37 -8.34 -17.91
C LEU A 187 -0.19 -9.06 -18.60
N PHE A 188 0.89 -8.35 -18.90
CA PHE A 188 1.98 -8.84 -19.75
C PHE A 188 3.14 -9.39 -18.91
N PRO A 189 3.39 -10.72 -18.91
CA PRO A 189 4.41 -11.34 -18.06
C PRO A 189 5.82 -10.78 -18.24
N ASP A 190 6.21 -10.48 -19.48
CA ASP A 190 7.52 -9.93 -19.83
C ASP A 190 7.71 -8.51 -19.26
N LEU A 191 6.67 -7.68 -19.28
CA LEU A 191 6.71 -6.33 -18.70
C LEU A 191 6.71 -6.37 -17.16
N ARG A 192 5.95 -7.30 -16.56
CA ARG A 192 5.96 -7.54 -15.11
C ARG A 192 7.34 -7.98 -14.62
N GLN A 193 7.98 -8.90 -15.35
CA GLN A 193 9.34 -9.36 -15.06
C GLN A 193 10.35 -8.22 -15.23
N LYS A 194 10.27 -7.45 -16.32
CA LYS A 194 11.14 -6.29 -16.55
C LYS A 194 11.01 -5.29 -15.42
N SER A 195 9.78 -4.86 -15.09
CA SER A 195 9.53 -3.89 -14.02
C SER A 195 10.07 -4.39 -12.68
N ALA A 196 9.79 -5.63 -12.29
CA ALA A 196 10.31 -6.22 -11.05
C ALA A 196 11.84 -6.25 -10.99
N THR A 197 12.48 -6.69 -12.07
CA THR A 197 13.95 -6.82 -12.14
C THR A 197 14.63 -5.46 -12.07
N GLU A 198 14.12 -4.47 -12.80
CA GLU A 198 14.72 -3.13 -12.84
C GLU A 198 14.43 -2.34 -11.56
N MET A 199 13.18 -2.38 -11.04
CA MET A 199 12.83 -1.73 -9.76
C MET A 199 13.61 -2.32 -8.59
N GLY A 200 13.92 -3.62 -8.63
CA GLY A 200 14.73 -4.29 -7.62
C GLY A 200 16.19 -3.80 -7.51
N LYS A 201 16.68 -3.03 -8.50
CA LYS A 201 18.03 -2.43 -8.48
C LYS A 201 18.11 -1.13 -7.70
N PHE A 202 16.96 -0.46 -7.51
CA PHE A 202 16.88 0.78 -6.72
C PHE A 202 16.68 0.46 -5.23
N ASP A 203 16.90 1.45 -4.38
CA ASP A 203 16.82 1.30 -2.93
C ASP A 203 15.41 1.53 -2.37
N PHE A 204 14.40 0.89 -2.97
CA PHE A 204 13.04 0.90 -2.43
C PHE A 204 12.94 -0.03 -1.22
N SER A 205 12.15 0.36 -0.21
CA SER A 205 11.97 -0.46 0.99
C SER A 205 10.90 -1.53 0.82
N VAL A 206 9.89 -1.25 -0.02
CA VAL A 206 8.73 -2.10 -0.26
C VAL A 206 8.37 -2.05 -1.75
N HIS A 207 7.88 -3.16 -2.30
CA HIS A 207 7.47 -3.25 -3.71
C HIS A 207 5.98 -3.55 -3.86
N PRO A 208 5.14 -2.52 -4.05
CA PRO A 208 3.75 -2.72 -4.41
C PRO A 208 3.58 -3.34 -5.80
N ILE A 209 2.55 -4.14 -6.00
CA ILE A 209 2.12 -4.62 -7.32
C ILE A 209 0.88 -3.82 -7.72
N GLY A 210 1.07 -2.88 -8.66
CA GLY A 210 0.04 -1.95 -9.12
C GLY A 210 -0.78 -2.47 -10.31
N GLY A 211 -1.85 -1.74 -10.63
CA GLY A 211 -2.73 -2.01 -11.79
C GLY A 211 -3.63 -3.25 -11.65
N ILE A 212 -3.77 -3.78 -10.43
CA ILE A 212 -4.49 -5.04 -10.16
C ILE A 212 -5.93 -4.85 -9.68
N VAL A 213 -6.33 -3.66 -9.24
CA VAL A 213 -7.69 -3.39 -8.74
C VAL A 213 -8.77 -3.78 -9.75
N PRO A 214 -8.72 -3.34 -11.03
CA PRO A 214 -9.76 -3.72 -11.99
C PRO A 214 -9.75 -5.23 -12.31
N VAL A 215 -8.60 -5.91 -12.16
CA VAL A 215 -8.50 -7.38 -12.33
C VAL A 215 -9.25 -8.08 -11.20
N MET A 216 -9.11 -7.59 -9.97
CA MET A 216 -9.80 -8.13 -8.79
C MET A 216 -11.30 -7.85 -8.82
N GLU A 217 -11.72 -6.62 -9.17
CA GLU A 217 -13.13 -6.24 -9.27
C GLU A 217 -13.90 -7.02 -10.34
N GLN A 218 -13.22 -7.41 -11.43
CA GLN A 218 -13.77 -8.26 -12.49
C GLN A 218 -13.67 -9.76 -12.18
N HIS A 219 -13.23 -10.13 -10.97
CA HIS A 219 -13.00 -11.51 -10.53
C HIS A 219 -12.08 -12.32 -11.46
N ARG A 220 -11.12 -11.66 -12.12
CA ARG A 220 -10.14 -12.28 -13.04
C ARG A 220 -8.96 -12.88 -12.27
N TYR A 221 -9.26 -13.80 -11.34
CA TYR A 221 -8.27 -14.31 -10.38
C TYR A 221 -7.17 -15.15 -11.02
N ARG A 222 -7.42 -15.75 -12.20
CA ARG A 222 -6.38 -16.44 -12.97
C ARG A 222 -5.30 -15.46 -13.43
N GLU A 223 -5.70 -14.30 -13.93
CA GLU A 223 -4.80 -13.23 -14.36
C GLU A 223 -4.11 -12.59 -13.17
N TYR A 224 -4.82 -12.38 -12.06
CA TYR A 224 -4.22 -11.94 -10.81
C TYR A 224 -3.08 -12.86 -10.36
N ALA A 225 -3.31 -14.18 -10.33
CA ALA A 225 -2.26 -15.15 -9.99
C ALA A 225 -1.10 -15.14 -10.99
N LYS A 226 -1.36 -14.99 -12.29
CA LYS A 226 -0.31 -14.85 -13.32
C LYS A 226 0.55 -13.61 -13.09
N ILE A 227 -0.06 -12.47 -12.76
CA ILE A 227 0.67 -11.24 -12.42
C ILE A 227 1.65 -11.50 -11.28
N MET A 228 1.17 -12.10 -10.18
CA MET A 228 2.03 -12.43 -9.03
C MET A 228 3.18 -13.36 -9.42
N LEU A 229 2.89 -14.44 -10.15
CA LEU A 229 3.91 -15.41 -10.61
C LEU A 229 4.93 -14.80 -11.58
N SER A 230 4.57 -13.77 -12.34
CA SER A 230 5.46 -13.06 -13.26
C SER A 230 6.20 -11.89 -12.62
N THR A 231 5.89 -11.54 -11.36
CA THR A 231 6.51 -10.41 -10.64
C THR A 231 7.37 -10.89 -9.47
N ILE A 232 6.77 -11.60 -8.50
CA ILE A 232 7.39 -11.88 -7.20
C ILE A 232 8.73 -12.63 -7.30
N PRO A 233 8.91 -13.63 -8.19
CA PRO A 233 10.20 -14.33 -8.31
C PRO A 233 11.38 -13.46 -8.73
N TYR A 234 11.12 -12.26 -9.26
CA TYR A 234 12.14 -11.33 -9.78
C TYR A 234 12.40 -10.15 -8.83
N LEU A 235 11.69 -10.08 -7.69
CA LEU A 235 11.91 -9.07 -6.67
C LEU A 235 12.96 -9.50 -5.64
N PRO A 236 13.68 -8.55 -5.03
CA PRO A 236 14.57 -8.85 -3.90
C PRO A 236 13.80 -9.51 -2.75
N SER A 237 14.25 -10.71 -2.35
CA SER A 237 13.57 -11.51 -1.32
C SER A 237 13.65 -10.92 0.09
N ASN A 238 14.46 -9.88 0.31
CA ASN A 238 14.61 -9.16 1.56
C ASN A 238 13.74 -7.90 1.64
N ARG A 239 12.75 -7.73 0.75
CA ARG A 239 11.80 -6.61 0.76
C ARG A 239 10.36 -7.10 0.75
N PRO A 240 9.42 -6.45 1.46
CA PRO A 240 8.00 -6.82 1.43
C PRO A 240 7.37 -6.59 0.05
N VAL A 241 6.41 -7.45 -0.30
CA VAL A 241 5.56 -7.33 -1.48
C VAL A 241 4.18 -6.86 -1.05
N HIS A 242 3.71 -5.74 -1.61
CA HIS A 242 2.42 -5.15 -1.26
C HIS A 242 1.42 -5.34 -2.41
N MET A 243 0.26 -5.94 -2.14
CA MET A 243 -0.82 -6.07 -3.11
C MET A 243 -1.72 -4.83 -3.09
N PHE A 244 -1.39 -3.83 -3.91
CA PHE A 244 -2.03 -2.51 -3.91
C PHE A 244 -3.53 -2.59 -4.24
N GLY A 245 -4.37 -2.14 -3.31
CA GLY A 245 -5.83 -2.18 -3.36
C GLY A 245 -6.46 -3.57 -3.14
N CYS A 246 -5.67 -4.58 -2.76
CA CYS A 246 -6.18 -5.92 -2.48
C CYS A 246 -6.75 -5.99 -1.05
N GLY A 247 -8.02 -5.61 -0.92
CA GLY A 247 -8.67 -5.46 0.39
C GLY A 247 -9.71 -6.52 0.77
N HIS A 248 -10.00 -7.48 -0.12
CA HIS A 248 -11.06 -8.47 0.09
C HIS A 248 -10.50 -9.77 0.71
N PRO A 249 -11.02 -10.24 1.87
CA PRO A 249 -10.45 -11.37 2.62
C PRO A 249 -10.28 -12.68 1.84
N MET A 250 -11.22 -12.98 0.93
CA MET A 250 -11.15 -14.13 0.02
C MET A 250 -9.83 -14.27 -0.75
N LEU A 251 -9.13 -13.17 -1.03
CA LEU A 251 -7.87 -13.22 -1.79
C LEU A 251 -6.64 -13.45 -0.93
N PHE A 252 -6.69 -13.17 0.38
CA PHE A 252 -5.51 -13.22 1.24
C PHE A 252 -4.81 -14.58 1.24
N PRO A 253 -5.50 -15.73 1.37
CA PRO A 253 -4.80 -17.02 1.43
C PRO A 253 -3.97 -17.31 0.18
N MET A 254 -4.54 -17.05 -1.01
CA MET A 254 -3.84 -17.25 -2.28
C MET A 254 -2.69 -16.27 -2.44
N SER A 255 -2.91 -14.99 -2.14
CA SER A 255 -1.88 -13.97 -2.28
C SER A 255 -0.70 -14.22 -1.34
N ILE A 256 -0.97 -14.56 -0.08
CA ILE A 256 0.06 -14.91 0.92
C ILE A 256 0.82 -16.17 0.47
N ALA A 257 0.13 -17.21 0.02
CA ALA A 257 0.76 -18.43 -0.49
C ALA A 257 1.68 -18.16 -1.71
N LEU A 258 1.36 -17.13 -2.50
CA LEU A 258 2.17 -16.68 -3.64
C LEU A 258 3.30 -15.71 -3.25
N GLY A 259 3.34 -15.24 -1.99
CA GLY A 259 4.43 -14.44 -1.42
C GLY A 259 4.10 -12.96 -1.16
N ALA A 260 2.82 -12.58 -1.07
CA ALA A 260 2.42 -11.25 -0.62
C ALA A 260 2.58 -11.07 0.89
N ASP A 261 3.01 -9.88 1.31
CA ASP A 261 3.24 -9.51 2.70
C ASP A 261 2.29 -8.40 3.18
N LEU A 262 1.99 -7.43 2.31
CA LEU A 262 1.17 -6.27 2.67
C LEU A 262 -0.08 -6.22 1.78
N PHE A 263 -1.17 -5.73 2.36
CA PHE A 263 -2.45 -5.53 1.71
C PHE A 263 -2.99 -4.17 2.13
N ASP A 264 -3.87 -3.57 1.33
CA ASP A 264 -4.63 -2.40 1.75
C ASP A 264 -6.08 -2.48 1.30
N SER A 265 -6.98 -1.84 2.06
CA SER A 265 -8.41 -1.90 1.81
C SER A 265 -9.11 -0.58 2.09
N ALA A 266 -9.74 0.00 1.07
CA ALA A 266 -10.87 0.91 1.25
C ALA A 266 -12.22 0.18 1.28
N ALA A 267 -12.22 -1.11 0.88
CA ALA A 267 -13.44 -1.89 0.70
C ALA A 267 -14.23 -2.04 2.00
N TYR A 268 -13.57 -2.15 3.17
CA TYR A 268 -14.27 -2.25 4.46
C TYR A 268 -15.24 -1.07 4.69
N ALA A 269 -14.81 0.16 4.37
CA ALA A 269 -15.62 1.36 4.53
C ALA A 269 -16.63 1.54 3.40
N LEU A 270 -16.22 1.29 2.15
CA LEU A 270 -17.09 1.45 0.98
C LEU A 270 -18.24 0.44 1.00
N PHE A 271 -17.94 -0.83 1.32
CA PHE A 271 -18.93 -1.89 1.29
C PHE A 271 -19.91 -1.73 2.44
N ALA A 272 -19.45 -1.32 3.63
CA ALA A 272 -20.33 -1.01 4.75
C ALA A 272 -21.36 0.08 4.42
N ARG A 273 -20.95 1.14 3.70
CA ARG A 273 -21.87 2.21 3.25
C ARG A 273 -22.92 1.73 2.24
N ASP A 274 -22.57 0.72 1.47
CA ASP A 274 -23.45 0.09 0.47
C ASP A 274 -24.27 -1.09 1.04
N GLY A 275 -24.28 -1.29 2.37
CA GLY A 275 -25.00 -2.40 3.00
C GLY A 275 -24.44 -3.78 2.61
N ARG A 276 -23.12 -3.87 2.39
CA ARG A 276 -22.43 -5.10 1.99
C ARG A 276 -21.51 -5.60 3.10
N ILE A 277 -21.55 -6.91 3.34
CA ILE A 277 -20.74 -7.62 4.33
C ILE A 277 -19.62 -8.37 3.59
N LEU A 278 -18.39 -8.17 4.04
CA LEU A 278 -17.23 -8.95 3.59
C LEU A 278 -17.16 -10.28 4.33
N THR A 279 -17.03 -11.39 3.60
CA THR A 279 -16.83 -12.73 4.16
C THR A 279 -15.55 -13.36 3.58
N PRO A 280 -15.01 -14.41 4.20
CA PRO A 280 -13.88 -15.15 3.65
C PRO A 280 -14.15 -15.80 2.28
N TRP A 281 -15.42 -16.00 1.90
CA TRP A 281 -15.82 -16.63 0.64
C TRP A 281 -16.41 -15.67 -0.39
N GLY A 282 -16.64 -14.40 -0.04
CA GLY A 282 -17.21 -13.43 -0.96
C GLY A 282 -17.74 -12.18 -0.29
N THR A 283 -18.70 -11.54 -0.95
CA THR A 283 -19.43 -10.38 -0.43
C THR A 283 -20.91 -10.71 -0.44
N GLU A 284 -21.58 -10.44 0.66
CA GLU A 284 -23.03 -10.64 0.81
C GLU A 284 -23.71 -9.28 1.01
N LYS A 285 -24.97 -9.16 0.61
CA LYS A 285 -25.77 -7.98 0.96
C LYS A 285 -26.43 -8.21 2.31
N LEU A 286 -26.43 -7.18 3.16
CA LEU A 286 -27.04 -7.22 4.48
C LEU A 286 -28.52 -7.60 4.41
N GLU A 287 -29.26 -7.13 3.40
CA GLU A 287 -30.68 -7.44 3.19
C GLU A 287 -30.96 -8.91 2.82
N GLU A 288 -29.96 -9.60 2.26
CA GLU A 288 -30.05 -10.99 1.80
C GLU A 288 -29.42 -11.96 2.82
N THR A 289 -28.91 -11.46 3.95
CA THR A 289 -28.31 -12.26 5.03
C THR A 289 -29.42 -12.75 5.99
N PRO A 290 -29.53 -14.06 6.25
CA PRO A 290 -30.61 -14.65 7.05
C PRO A 290 -30.60 -14.26 8.54
#